data_AF-A0A6V8PWX0-F1
#
_entry.id   AF-A0A6V8PWX0-F1
#
_cell.length_a   1.000
_cell.length_b   1.000
_cell.length_c   1.000
_cell.angle_alpha   90.00
_cell.angle_beta   90.00
_cell.angle_gamma   90.00
#
_symmetry.space_group_name_H-M   'P 1'
#
loop_
_entity.id
_entity.type
_entity.pdbx_description
1 polymer ?
#
loop_
_entity_poly.entity_id
_entity_poly.type
_entity_poly.pdbx_seq_one_letter_code
_entity_poly.pdbx_strand_id
1 'polypeptide(L)'
;MRTTYCSLVDQYLPKYLEDDVSSVRKEQIKDHLSSCPDCRGDYKRLKFVLSHLSQVEKDEIKAPSDFVDSLVARLDQFKRNSWQSGPANSAAKNRFNTFMENPARNVLIGAAMVATAFIVGVEVKHRLGRKVQIKGSL
;
A
#
# COMPACT_ATOMS: atom_id res chain seq x y z
N MET A 1 -15.56 -43.80 5.27
CA MET A 1 -16.66 -43.07 5.94
C MET A 1 -16.28 -41.60 5.89
N ARG A 2 -16.98 -40.81 5.07
CA ARG A 2 -16.69 -39.37 4.95
C ARG A 2 -17.20 -38.62 6.17
N THR A 3 -16.34 -37.77 6.75
CA THR A 3 -16.67 -36.88 7.86
C THR A 3 -16.91 -35.45 7.35
N THR A 4 -17.39 -34.56 8.20
CA THR A 4 -17.50 -33.11 7.88
C THR A 4 -16.15 -32.48 7.53
N TYR A 5 -15.05 -33.03 8.06
CA TYR A 5 -13.70 -32.58 7.76
C TYR A 5 -13.21 -33.01 6.36
N CYS A 6 -13.74 -34.11 5.81
CA CYS A 6 -13.46 -34.50 4.42
C CYS A 6 -13.94 -33.43 3.43
N SER A 7 -15.12 -32.85 3.65
CA SER A 7 -15.65 -31.78 2.78
C SER A 7 -14.77 -30.52 2.78
N LEU A 8 -14.17 -30.20 3.92
CA LEU A 8 -13.19 -29.11 4.02
C LEU A 8 -11.93 -29.44 3.23
N VAL A 9 -11.39 -30.65 3.38
CA VAL A 9 -10.20 -31.06 2.64
C VAL A 9 -10.45 -31.07 1.14
N ASP A 10 -11.59 -31.57 0.68
CA ASP A 10 -11.98 -31.57 -0.74
C ASP A 10 -12.00 -30.14 -1.31
N GLN A 11 -12.49 -29.16 -0.55
CA GLN A 11 -12.50 -27.75 -0.97
C GLN A 11 -11.10 -27.15 -1.09
N TYR A 12 -10.16 -27.55 -0.22
CA TYR A 12 -8.80 -27.02 -0.21
C TYR A 12 -7.82 -27.85 -1.03
N LEU A 13 -8.21 -29.03 -1.51
CA LEU A 13 -7.34 -29.96 -2.22
C LEU A 13 -6.74 -29.36 -3.52
N PRO A 14 -7.48 -28.60 -4.35
CA PRO A 14 -6.90 -27.95 -5.53
C PRO A 14 -5.83 -26.92 -5.15
N LYS A 15 -6.13 -26.06 -4.17
CA LYS A 15 -5.18 -25.06 -3.67
C LYS A 15 -3.95 -25.72 -3.04
N TYR A 16 -4.14 -26.85 -2.36
CA TYR A 16 -3.07 -27.63 -1.78
C TYR A 16 -2.14 -28.22 -2.85
N LEU A 17 -2.67 -28.61 -4.01
CA LEU A 17 -1.88 -29.10 -5.16
C LEU A 17 -1.05 -27.99 -5.81
N GLU A 18 -1.56 -26.75 -5.81
CA GLU A 18 -0.90 -25.56 -6.34
C GLU A 18 0.04 -24.89 -5.32
N ASP A 19 0.22 -25.49 -4.14
CA ASP A 19 0.97 -24.96 -3.01
C ASP A 19 0.42 -23.62 -2.43
N ASP A 20 -0.78 -23.20 -2.84
CA ASP A 20 -1.49 -21.97 -2.45
C ASP A 20 -2.33 -22.14 -1.17
N VAL A 21 -1.69 -22.68 -0.13
CA VAL A 21 -2.32 -22.90 1.18
C VAL A 21 -1.34 -22.50 2.28
N SER A 22 -1.84 -21.92 3.37
CA SER A 22 -1.00 -21.58 4.52
C SER A 22 -0.33 -22.82 5.11
N SER A 23 0.87 -22.65 5.69
CA SER A 23 1.65 -23.74 6.29
C SER A 23 0.86 -24.58 7.30
N VAL A 24 0.13 -23.91 8.20
CA VAL A 24 -0.73 -24.55 9.20
C VAL A 24 -1.78 -25.46 8.54
N ARG A 25 -2.42 -24.98 7.47
CA ARG A 25 -3.47 -25.74 6.79
C ARG A 25 -2.89 -26.86 5.93
N LYS A 26 -1.67 -26.70 5.39
CA LYS A 26 -0.95 -27.79 4.70
C LYS A 26 -0.71 -28.98 5.63
N GLU A 27 -0.31 -28.72 6.88
CA GLU A 27 -0.10 -29.77 7.88
C GLU A 27 -1.40 -30.47 8.25
N GLN A 28 -2.46 -29.71 8.51
CA GLN A 28 -3.81 -30.23 8.77
C GLN A 28 -4.36 -31.11 7.62
N ILE A 29 -4.14 -30.71 6.37
CA ILE A 29 -4.53 -31.50 5.19
C ILE A 29 -3.67 -32.76 5.10
N LYS A 30 -2.36 -32.65 5.31
CA LYS A 30 -1.43 -33.79 5.28
C LYS A 30 -1.81 -34.86 6.31
N ASP A 31 -2.15 -34.43 7.52
CA ASP A 31 -2.63 -35.31 8.59
C ASP A 31 -3.97 -35.97 8.24
N HIS A 32 -4.85 -35.25 7.53
CA HIS A 32 -6.07 -35.86 7.02
C HIS A 32 -5.78 -36.91 5.96
N LEU A 33 -4.90 -36.63 5.01
CA LEU A 33 -4.54 -37.56 3.94
C LEU A 33 -3.84 -38.81 4.48
N SER A 34 -3.15 -38.72 5.63
CA SER A 34 -2.51 -39.86 6.31
C SER A 34 -3.51 -40.77 7.04
N SER A 35 -4.65 -40.23 7.47
CA SER A 35 -5.68 -40.94 8.25
C SER A 35 -6.92 -41.33 7.44
N CYS A 36 -7.26 -40.59 6.38
CA CYS A 36 -8.46 -40.81 5.57
C CYS A 36 -8.13 -41.43 4.19
N PRO A 37 -8.53 -42.69 3.94
CA PRO A 37 -8.29 -43.36 2.66
C PRO A 37 -9.09 -42.74 1.50
N ASP A 38 -10.30 -42.24 1.78
CA ASP A 38 -11.19 -41.64 0.78
C ASP A 38 -10.55 -40.38 0.18
N CYS A 39 -10.16 -39.42 1.04
CA CYS A 39 -9.50 -38.17 0.61
C CYS A 39 -8.12 -38.43 -0.03
N ARG A 40 -7.39 -39.44 0.43
CA ARG A 40 -6.13 -39.86 -0.20
C ARG A 40 -6.36 -40.37 -1.62
N GLY A 41 -7.44 -41.11 -1.85
CA GLY A 41 -7.83 -41.57 -3.18
C GLY A 41 -8.11 -40.41 -4.13
N ASP A 42 -8.89 -39.44 -3.67
CA ASP A 42 -9.24 -38.25 -4.46
C ASP A 42 -8.01 -37.38 -4.76
N TYR A 43 -7.12 -37.19 -3.78
CA TYR A 43 -5.83 -36.51 -3.99
C TYR A 43 -4.98 -37.20 -5.07
N LYS A 44 -4.87 -38.53 -5.03
CA LYS A 44 -4.10 -39.29 -6.03
C LYS A 44 -4.68 -39.14 -7.43
N ARG A 45 -6.02 -39.15 -7.56
CA ARG A 45 -6.70 -38.96 -8.86
C ARG A 45 -6.43 -37.57 -9.43
N LEU A 46 -6.58 -36.53 -8.61
CA LEU A 46 -6.29 -35.15 -9.03
C LEU A 46 -4.82 -34.99 -9.44
N LYS A 47 -3.89 -35.53 -8.66
CA LYS A 47 -2.45 -35.50 -8.98
C LYS A 47 -2.13 -36.25 -10.27
N PHE A 48 -2.80 -37.37 -10.52
CA PHE A 48 -2.66 -38.14 -11.76
C PHE A 48 -3.09 -37.33 -12.99
N VAL A 49 -4.24 -36.65 -12.91
CA VAL A 49 -4.72 -35.77 -13.99
C VAL A 49 -3.76 -34.61 -14.24
N LEU A 50 -3.31 -33.91 -13.19
CA LEU A 50 -2.31 -32.84 -13.33
C LEU A 50 -1.00 -33.33 -13.96
N SER A 51 -0.55 -34.54 -13.61
CA SER A 51 0.64 -35.13 -14.21
C SER A 51 0.46 -35.41 -15.70
N HIS A 52 -0.74 -35.72 -16.18
CA HIS A 52 -1.00 -35.92 -17.60
C HIS A 52 -1.08 -34.59 -18.34
N LEU A 53 -1.77 -33.60 -17.77
CA LEU A 53 -1.87 -32.26 -18.37
C LEU A 53 -0.50 -31.59 -18.52
N SER A 54 0.37 -31.73 -17.52
CA SER A 54 1.72 -31.14 -17.57
C SER A 54 2.66 -31.79 -18.61
N GLN A 55 2.31 -32.96 -19.14
CA GLN A 55 3.05 -33.59 -20.24
C GLN A 55 2.64 -33.02 -21.60
N VAL A 56 1.42 -32.52 -21.75
CA VAL A 56 0.89 -32.03 -23.04
C VAL A 56 1.40 -30.61 -23.35
N GLU A 57 1.62 -29.77 -22.33
CA GLU A 57 1.85 -28.32 -22.54
C GLU A 57 3.26 -27.93 -23.00
N LYS A 58 4.28 -28.77 -22.86
CA LYS A 58 5.69 -28.33 -23.04
C LYS A 58 6.16 -28.30 -24.48
N ASP A 59 5.65 -29.18 -25.34
CA ASP A 59 6.20 -29.34 -26.68
C ASP A 59 5.50 -28.47 -27.74
N GLU A 60 4.31 -27.93 -27.44
CA GLU A 60 3.48 -27.22 -28.43
C GLU A 60 3.36 -25.70 -28.24
N ILE A 61 3.67 -25.16 -27.06
CA ILE A 61 3.49 -23.72 -26.80
C ILE A 61 4.82 -22.98 -27.03
N LYS A 62 5.13 -22.69 -28.30
CA LYS A 62 6.21 -21.76 -28.66
C LYS A 62 5.65 -20.35 -28.81
N ALA A 63 6.25 -19.39 -28.11
CA ALA A 63 5.95 -17.99 -28.34
C ALA A 63 6.26 -17.66 -29.82
N PRO A 64 5.42 -16.87 -30.51
CA PRO A 64 5.75 -16.33 -31.81
C PRO A 64 7.13 -15.66 -31.78
N SER A 65 7.91 -15.77 -32.85
CA SER A 65 9.29 -15.23 -32.92
C SER A 65 9.39 -13.77 -32.50
N ASP A 66 8.36 -12.99 -32.82
CA ASP A 66 8.35 -11.54 -32.64
C ASP A 66 7.67 -11.12 -31.33
N PHE A 67 7.31 -12.08 -30.46
CA PHE A 67 6.60 -11.81 -29.21
C PHE A 67 7.41 -10.88 -28.30
N VAL A 68 8.69 -11.18 -28.12
CA VAL A 68 9.59 -10.37 -27.28
C VAL A 68 9.73 -8.96 -27.85
N ASP A 69 9.94 -8.85 -29.16
CA ASP A 69 10.08 -7.55 -29.83
C ASP A 69 8.80 -6.71 -29.71
N SER A 70 7.64 -7.34 -29.90
CA SER A 70 6.34 -6.68 -29.75
C SER A 70 6.05 -6.23 -28.31
N LEU A 71 6.47 -7.01 -27.31
CA LEU A 71 6.32 -6.64 -25.89
C LEU A 71 7.23 -5.47 -25.53
N VAL A 72 8.49 -5.51 -25.94
CA VAL A 72 9.46 -4.44 -25.69
C VAL A 72 8.98 -3.13 -26.32
N ALA A 73 8.51 -3.17 -27.57
CA ALA A 73 7.95 -2.00 -28.24
C ALA A 73 6.74 -1.39 -27.49
N ARG A 74 5.86 -2.24 -26.94
CA ARG A 74 4.72 -1.78 -26.12
C ARG A 74 5.16 -1.18 -24.79
N LEU A 75 6.10 -1.81 -24.08
CA LEU A 75 6.62 -1.28 -22.81
C LEU A 75 7.26 0.11 -23.00
N ASP A 76 8.01 0.29 -24.08
CA ASP A 76 8.59 1.58 -24.45
C ASP A 76 7.54 2.65 -24.73
N GLN A 77 6.43 2.29 -25.38
CA GLN A 77 5.30 3.20 -25.60
C GLN A 77 4.64 3.63 -24.27
N PHE A 78 4.44 2.69 -23.35
CA PHE A 78 3.91 3.01 -22.02
C PHE A 78 4.84 3.94 -21.24
N LYS A 79 6.15 3.70 -21.28
CA LYS A 79 7.13 4.59 -20.65
C LYS A 79 7.11 6.01 -21.23
N ARG A 80 6.91 6.17 -22.54
CA ARG A 80 6.79 7.49 -23.17
C ARG A 80 5.50 8.21 -22.76
N ASN A 81 4.40 7.47 -22.63
CA ASN A 81 3.08 8.04 -22.33
C ASN A 81 2.88 8.31 -20.83
N SER A 82 3.44 7.49 -19.93
CA SER A 82 3.27 7.63 -18.48
C SER A 82 4.04 8.79 -17.86
N TRP A 83 5.00 9.37 -18.58
CA TRP A 83 5.77 10.56 -18.17
C TRP A 83 5.23 11.87 -18.77
N GLN A 84 4.23 11.81 -19.66
CA GLN A 84 3.58 13.01 -20.23
C GLN A 84 2.33 13.47 -19.46
N SER A 85 1.86 12.70 -18.49
CA SER A 85 0.83 13.12 -17.54
C SER A 85 1.45 13.45 -16.17
N GLY A 86 2.37 14.41 -16.16
CA GLY A 86 2.64 15.20 -14.95
C GLY A 86 1.40 16.07 -14.65
N PRO A 87 1.08 16.36 -13.37
CA PRO A 87 -0.13 17.09 -13.03
C PRO A 87 -0.17 18.45 -13.75
N ALA A 88 -1.37 18.85 -14.18
CA ALA A 88 -1.65 20.18 -14.72
C ALA A 88 -1.52 21.22 -13.60
N ASN A 89 -0.30 21.58 -13.23
CA ASN A 89 0.00 22.63 -12.25
C ASN A 89 1.18 23.50 -12.70
N SER A 90 1.19 23.90 -13.96
CA SER A 90 1.94 25.08 -14.42
C SER A 90 1.15 26.40 -14.28
N ALA A 91 -0.13 26.35 -13.90
CA ALA A 91 -0.95 27.55 -13.67
C ALA A 91 -0.95 28.09 -12.21
N ALA A 92 -0.13 27.53 -11.32
CA ALA A 92 -0.04 27.96 -9.92
C ALA A 92 1.25 28.72 -9.55
N LYS A 93 2.11 29.05 -10.52
CA LYS A 93 3.40 29.72 -10.24
C LYS A 93 3.35 31.24 -10.15
N ASN A 94 2.23 31.88 -10.46
CA ASN A 94 2.16 33.36 -10.53
C ASN A 94 1.39 34.01 -9.38
N ARG A 95 0.90 33.25 -8.39
CA ARG A 95 0.12 33.80 -7.27
C ARG A 95 0.96 34.28 -6.08
N PHE A 96 2.25 33.96 -6.03
CA PHE A 96 3.15 34.42 -4.96
C PHE A 96 3.82 35.76 -5.28
N ASN A 97 4.13 36.02 -6.56
CA ASN A 97 4.81 37.26 -6.95
C ASN A 97 3.92 38.51 -6.87
N THR A 98 2.59 38.37 -6.89
CA THR A 98 1.65 39.50 -6.75
C THR A 98 1.47 39.98 -5.30
N PHE A 99 2.19 39.39 -4.33
CA PHE A 99 2.09 39.78 -2.93
C PHE A 99 3.05 40.90 -2.52
N MET A 100 4.09 41.20 -3.31
CA MET A 100 5.14 42.19 -2.95
C MET A 100 4.97 43.60 -3.54
N GLU A 101 3.90 43.88 -4.30
CA GLU A 101 3.78 45.14 -5.05
C GLU A 101 3.01 46.27 -4.34
N ASN A 102 2.67 46.13 -3.05
CA ASN A 102 1.91 47.18 -2.35
C ASN A 102 2.59 47.63 -1.04
N PRO A 103 3.37 48.73 -1.03
CA PRO A 103 4.11 49.17 0.16
C PRO A 103 3.18 49.52 1.34
N ALA A 104 1.95 49.94 1.07
CA ALA A 104 0.96 50.27 2.10
C ALA A 104 0.48 49.06 2.93
N ARG A 105 0.48 47.84 2.36
CA ARG A 105 0.09 46.61 3.10
C ARG A 105 1.23 46.06 3.97
N ASN A 106 2.48 46.28 3.57
CA ASN A 106 3.64 45.80 4.33
C ASN A 106 3.81 46.53 5.67
N VAL A 107 3.51 47.84 5.70
CA VAL A 107 3.49 48.65 6.93
C VAL A 107 2.42 48.12 7.91
N LEU A 108 1.26 47.72 7.39
CA LEU A 108 0.12 47.27 8.19
C LEU A 108 0.37 45.89 8.85
N ILE A 109 1.01 44.97 8.11
CA ILE A 109 1.41 43.66 8.65
C ILE A 109 2.55 43.80 9.67
N GLY A 110 3.54 44.66 9.38
CA GLY A 110 4.64 44.94 10.32
C GLY A 110 4.15 45.53 11.65
N ALA A 111 3.22 46.50 11.61
CA ALA A 111 2.67 47.12 12.81
C ALA A 111 1.87 46.13 13.69
N ALA A 112 1.13 45.20 13.08
CA ALA A 112 0.37 44.20 13.81
C ALA A 112 1.26 43.22 14.59
N MET A 113 2.39 42.78 14.01
CA MET A 113 3.32 41.88 14.71
C MET A 113 3.98 42.56 15.92
N VAL A 114 4.37 43.83 15.81
CA VAL A 114 4.99 44.57 16.93
C VAL A 114 3.97 44.82 18.05
N ALA A 115 2.72 45.17 17.72
CA ALA A 115 1.69 45.42 18.72
C ALA A 115 1.34 44.16 19.52
N THR A 116 1.21 43.00 18.87
CA THR A 116 0.93 41.73 19.57
C THR A 116 2.06 41.32 20.51
N ALA A 117 3.33 41.50 20.11
CA ALA A 117 4.47 41.23 20.98
C ALA A 117 4.50 42.16 22.21
N PHE A 118 4.15 43.43 22.05
CA PHE A 118 4.08 44.39 23.16
C PHE A 118 2.96 44.05 24.15
N ILE A 119 1.75 43.72 23.64
CA ILE A 119 0.61 43.34 24.49
C ILE A 119 0.94 42.07 25.30
N VAL A 120 1.51 41.04 24.66
CA VAL A 120 1.92 39.82 25.36
C VAL A 120 3.02 40.11 26.38
N GLY A 121 4.00 40.95 26.05
CA GLY A 121 5.06 41.36 26.98
C GLY A 121 4.54 42.09 28.22
N VAL A 122 3.56 42.99 28.05
CA VAL A 122 2.92 43.72 29.16
C VAL A 122 2.13 42.76 30.06
N GLU A 123 1.36 41.83 29.50
CA GLU A 123 0.57 40.86 30.26
C GLU A 123 1.47 39.89 31.06
N VAL A 124 2.58 39.44 30.47
CA VAL A 124 3.57 38.58 31.13
C VAL A 124 4.24 39.30 32.29
N LYS A 125 4.67 40.56 32.12
CA LYS A 125 5.29 41.36 33.19
C LYS A 125 4.32 41.60 34.35
N HIS A 126 3.04 41.86 34.06
CA HIS A 126 2.03 42.09 35.09
C HIS A 126 1.71 40.83 35.90
N ARG A 127 1.70 39.64 35.28
CA ARG A 127 1.52 38.35 35.99
C ARG A 127 2.73 37.95 36.82
N LEU A 128 3.94 38.29 36.39
CA LEU A 128 5.17 38.02 37.15
C LEU A 128 5.33 38.97 38.35
N GLY A 129 4.97 40.25 38.22
CA GLY A 129 5.02 41.22 39.33
C GLY A 129 4.07 40.90 40.48
N ARG A 130 2.91 40.28 40.21
CA ARG A 130 1.92 39.92 41.25
C ARG A 130 2.28 38.68 42.06
N LYS A 131 3.17 37.81 41.56
CA LYS A 131 3.62 36.59 42.27
C LYS A 131 4.82 36.81 43.21
N VAL A 132 5.53 37.94 43.11
CA VAL A 132 6.71 38.22 43.95
C VAL A 132 6.35 38.81 45.33
N GLN A 133 5.16 39.42 45.51
CA GLN A 133 4.74 39.97 46.80
C GLN A 133 4.04 38.96 47.76
N ILE A 134 3.79 37.71 47.35
CA ILE A 134 3.10 36.70 48.20
C ILE A 134 4.06 35.60 48.70
N LYS A 135 5.39 35.79 48.58
CA LYS A 135 6.41 34.85 49.13
C LYS A 135 7.48 35.56 49.96
N GLY A 136 7.05 36.53 50.76
CA GLY A 136 7.89 37.26 51.71
C GLY A 136 7.16 37.57 53.01
N SER A 137 6.41 36.62 53.56
CA SER A 137 5.79 36.65 54.91
C SER A 137 5.28 35.26 55.30
N LEU A 138 6.20 34.32 55.53
CA LEU A 138 6.18 33.30 56.61
C LEU A 138 7.45 32.44 56.49
#